data_AF-A0A521L4Z7-F1
#
_entry.id   AF-A0A521L4Z7-F1
#
_cell.length_a   1.000
_cell.length_b   1.000
_cell.length_c   1.000
_cell.angle_alpha   90.00
_cell.angle_beta   90.00
_cell.angle_gamma   90.00
#
_symmetry.space_group_name_H-M   'P 1'
#
loop_
_entity.id
_entity.type
_entity.pdbx_description
1 polymer ?
#
loop_
_entity_poly.entity_id
_entity_poly.type
_entity_poly.pdbx_seq_one_letter_code
_entity_poly.pdbx_strand_id
1 'polypeptide(L)'
;MDGGGRLPRSVKAMTARSSSRLPAAAPAPQLLIGSERQGRWLRRPRRSQPLAERLPRNVGTWLALGFLSLCLGSGMVIGGQYQSIQDSYGPPRDIVARILGLGLDRVTISGLSGISEQEVLVAAGIDSKTSLPFFDADAARQQLEANPLIREAAVRKLYPGEIAIALTEREPYALWQVKGELFVIAADGAVIDKMDDGRFAYLPLVVGPNANIRASEYLALRKEAGPLAEHIRAGTLVSDRRWSLKLDNGMDVRLPETKPEVAVQRLVSLQTNDRIMDKDVLSLDFREPGRVIARLSEEAAAARADMLKSRSKARKKGGEA
;
A
#
# COMPACT_ATOMS: atom_id res chain seq x y z
N MET A 1 -26.03 24.14 -42.48
CA MET A 1 -25.38 24.62 -43.72
C MET A 1 -23.91 24.30 -43.56
N ASP A 2 -23.24 23.44 -44.31
CA ASP A 2 -23.54 22.62 -45.48
C ASP A 2 -22.61 21.40 -45.40
N GLY A 3 -23.05 20.21 -45.81
CA GLY A 3 -22.68 19.69 -47.14
C GLY A 3 -21.34 18.94 -47.04
N GLY A 4 -21.29 17.61 -46.98
CA GLY A 4 -21.77 16.70 -48.03
C GLY A 4 -20.58 16.26 -48.89
N GLY A 5 -20.42 14.95 -49.09
CA GLY A 5 -19.46 14.40 -50.07
C GLY A 5 -18.59 13.27 -49.50
N ARG A 6 -19.04 12.01 -49.53
CA ARG A 6 -18.95 11.02 -50.64
C ARG A 6 -17.59 10.31 -50.74
N LEU A 7 -17.70 8.99 -50.60
CA LEU A 7 -16.73 7.94 -50.95
C LEU A 7 -16.41 7.94 -52.45
N PRO A 8 -15.24 7.40 -52.83
CA PRO A 8 -15.12 6.64 -54.07
C PRO A 8 -14.81 5.16 -53.81
N ARG A 9 -15.67 4.30 -54.39
CA ARG A 9 -15.44 2.88 -54.69
C ARG A 9 -14.27 2.74 -55.68
N SER A 10 -13.57 1.60 -55.59
CA SER A 10 -12.80 1.04 -56.71
C SER A 10 -13.50 -0.23 -57.22
N VAL A 11 -13.65 -0.31 -58.54
CA VAL A 11 -14.28 -1.38 -59.31
C VAL A 11 -13.22 -1.98 -60.23
N LYS A 12 -13.07 -3.30 -60.21
CA LYS A 12 -12.41 -4.10 -61.25
C LYS A 12 -12.95 -5.53 -61.13
N ALA A 13 -13.20 -6.29 -62.18
CA ALA A 13 -13.57 -6.04 -63.56
C ALA A 13 -14.12 -7.39 -64.02
N MET A 14 -15.23 -7.38 -64.74
CA MET A 14 -15.82 -8.54 -65.40
C MET A 14 -14.91 -9.03 -66.54
N THR A 15 -14.87 -10.35 -66.74
CA THR A 15 -14.75 -10.93 -68.08
C THR A 15 -15.83 -11.98 -68.26
N ALA A 16 -16.85 -11.61 -69.03
CA ALA A 16 -17.82 -12.50 -69.62
C ALA A 16 -17.74 -12.34 -71.14
N ARG A 17 -17.73 -13.46 -71.87
CA ARG A 17 -18.20 -13.64 -73.26
C ARG A 17 -17.95 -15.10 -73.63
N SER A 18 -18.74 -15.78 -74.46
CA SER A 18 -19.81 -15.32 -75.33
C SER A 18 -20.79 -16.47 -75.60
N SER A 19 -22.05 -16.11 -75.66
CA SER A 19 -23.16 -16.86 -76.24
C SER A 19 -23.00 -17.08 -77.75
N SER A 20 -23.61 -18.15 -78.27
CA SER A 20 -24.38 -18.07 -79.52
C SER A 20 -25.60 -18.99 -79.43
N ARG A 21 -26.77 -18.41 -79.70
CA ARG A 21 -28.05 -19.09 -79.94
C ARG A 21 -28.29 -19.07 -81.44
N LEU A 22 -28.89 -20.13 -81.99
CA LEU A 22 -29.91 -20.04 -83.03
C LEU A 22 -31.00 -21.12 -82.80
N PRO A 23 -32.25 -20.88 -83.22
CA PRO A 23 -33.42 -21.66 -82.80
C PRO A 23 -33.88 -22.72 -83.83
N ALA A 24 -34.84 -23.52 -83.39
CA ALA A 24 -35.41 -24.71 -83.99
C ALA A 24 -36.33 -24.50 -85.21
N ALA A 25 -36.46 -25.56 -86.03
CA ALA A 25 -37.66 -25.93 -86.77
C ALA A 25 -37.68 -27.46 -87.01
N ALA A 26 -38.85 -28.08 -86.93
CA ALA A 26 -39.17 -29.49 -87.18
C ALA A 26 -40.19 -29.57 -88.36
N PRO A 27 -40.78 -30.72 -88.76
CA PRO A 27 -40.41 -32.16 -88.69
C PRO A 27 -40.56 -32.87 -90.07
N ALA A 28 -40.35 -34.20 -90.10
CA ALA A 28 -40.99 -35.24 -90.94
C ALA A 28 -40.01 -36.24 -91.62
N PRO A 29 -40.44 -37.51 -91.84
CA PRO A 29 -39.60 -38.69 -91.63
C PRO A 29 -39.30 -39.46 -92.93
N GLN A 30 -38.22 -40.24 -92.97
CA GLN A 30 -38.14 -41.38 -93.87
C GLN A 30 -37.44 -42.56 -93.21
N LEU A 31 -38.20 -43.66 -93.20
CA LEU A 31 -37.89 -45.01 -92.76
C LEU A 31 -36.73 -45.61 -93.57
N LEU A 32 -35.78 -46.25 -92.90
CA LEU A 32 -35.07 -47.40 -93.48
C LEU A 32 -34.56 -48.32 -92.38
N ILE A 33 -35.43 -49.28 -92.08
CA ILE A 33 -35.20 -50.72 -91.87
C ILE A 33 -33.75 -51.13 -91.61
N GLY A 34 -33.59 -51.84 -90.49
CA GLY A 34 -32.74 -53.02 -90.43
C GLY A 34 -31.37 -52.83 -89.79
N SER A 35 -31.27 -53.18 -88.52
CA SER A 35 -30.71 -54.50 -88.14
C SER A 35 -30.37 -54.52 -86.65
N GLU A 36 -30.61 -55.69 -86.09
CA GLU A 36 -30.43 -56.05 -84.69
C GLU A 36 -29.05 -55.68 -84.15
N ARG A 37 -29.02 -55.25 -82.87
CA ARG A 37 -28.16 -55.90 -81.86
C ARG A 37 -28.49 -55.40 -80.45
N GLN A 38 -28.73 -56.39 -79.59
CA GLN A 38 -28.95 -56.30 -78.16
C GLN A 38 -27.82 -55.56 -77.44
N GLY A 39 -28.20 -54.65 -76.54
CA GLY A 39 -27.28 -54.01 -75.59
C GLY A 39 -27.98 -53.76 -74.25
N ARG A 40 -27.67 -54.60 -73.27
CA ARG A 40 -28.23 -54.64 -71.91
C ARG A 40 -28.20 -53.28 -71.19
N TRP A 41 -29.37 -52.87 -70.69
CA TRP A 41 -29.51 -51.81 -69.69
C TRP A 41 -29.21 -52.36 -68.29
N LEU A 42 -28.08 -51.93 -67.70
CA LEU A 42 -27.83 -52.02 -66.26
C LEU A 42 -27.39 -50.65 -65.76
N ARG A 43 -28.33 -49.90 -65.16
CA ARG A 43 -28.03 -48.70 -64.38
C ARG A 43 -27.20 -49.12 -63.16
N ARG A 44 -25.94 -48.72 -63.11
CA ARG A 44 -25.10 -48.82 -61.91
C ARG A 44 -25.49 -47.73 -60.90
N PRO A 45 -25.60 -48.02 -59.59
CA PRO A 45 -25.76 -46.97 -58.59
C PRO A 45 -24.45 -46.19 -58.46
N ARG A 46 -24.58 -44.87 -58.30
CA ARG A 46 -23.47 -43.94 -58.07
C ARG A 46 -22.94 -44.20 -56.65
N ARG A 47 -21.85 -44.96 -56.56
CA ARG A 47 -21.15 -45.29 -55.31
C ARG A 47 -20.64 -43.98 -54.68
N SER A 48 -21.24 -43.55 -53.58
CA SER A 48 -20.72 -42.44 -52.76
C SER A 48 -19.32 -42.84 -52.27
N GLN A 49 -18.31 -42.02 -52.59
CA GLN A 49 -16.98 -42.18 -52.01
C GLN A 49 -17.12 -42.14 -50.48
N PRO A 50 -16.56 -43.11 -49.74
CA PRO A 50 -16.66 -43.11 -48.29
C PRO A 50 -16.02 -41.82 -47.76
N LEU A 51 -16.67 -41.19 -46.78
CA LEU A 51 -16.24 -39.93 -46.14
C LEU A 51 -14.80 -39.99 -45.60
N ALA A 52 -14.26 -41.20 -45.42
CA ALA A 52 -12.91 -41.50 -44.97
C ALA A 52 -11.79 -40.94 -45.87
N GLU A 53 -12.03 -40.68 -47.16
CA GLU A 53 -11.00 -40.13 -48.06
C GLU A 53 -10.83 -38.60 -47.96
N ARG A 54 -11.66 -37.90 -47.18
CA ARG A 54 -11.62 -36.43 -47.04
C ARG A 54 -10.96 -35.94 -45.75
N LEU A 55 -10.57 -36.86 -44.86
CA LEU A 55 -10.00 -36.53 -43.56
C LEU A 55 -8.47 -36.68 -43.63
N PRO A 56 -7.69 -35.67 -43.19
CA PRO A 56 -6.25 -35.79 -43.09
C PRO A 56 -5.85 -37.04 -42.29
N ARG A 57 -4.78 -37.73 -42.73
CA ARG A 57 -4.32 -39.03 -42.20
C ARG A 57 -4.19 -39.12 -40.68
N ASN A 58 -4.01 -37.99 -39.99
CA ASN A 58 -3.75 -37.96 -38.54
C ASN A 58 -4.95 -37.42 -37.72
N VAL A 59 -6.11 -37.15 -38.33
CA VAL A 59 -7.26 -36.57 -37.59
C VAL A 59 -7.73 -37.47 -36.46
N GLY A 60 -7.76 -38.78 -36.69
CA GLY A 60 -8.10 -39.76 -35.64
C GLY A 60 -7.11 -39.72 -34.46
N THR A 61 -5.81 -39.59 -34.74
CA THR A 61 -4.77 -39.51 -33.71
C THR A 61 -4.88 -38.22 -32.91
N TRP A 62 -5.09 -37.08 -33.58
CA TRP A 62 -5.31 -35.80 -32.91
C TRP A 62 -6.58 -35.78 -32.06
N LEU A 63 -7.67 -36.37 -32.55
CA LEU A 63 -8.91 -36.52 -31.79
C LEU A 63 -8.72 -37.45 -30.58
N ALA A 64 -7.99 -38.56 -30.73
CA ALA A 64 -7.71 -39.49 -29.65
C ALA A 64 -6.83 -38.85 -28.56
N LEU A 65 -5.79 -38.11 -28.95
CA LEU A 65 -4.95 -37.35 -28.03
C LEU A 65 -5.75 -36.25 -27.32
N GLY A 66 -6.58 -35.51 -28.06
CA GLY A 66 -7.47 -34.51 -27.49
C GLY A 66 -8.45 -35.11 -26.48
N PHE A 67 -9.05 -36.25 -26.80
CA PHE A 67 -9.95 -36.98 -25.90
C PHE A 67 -9.23 -37.49 -24.65
N LEU A 68 -8.04 -38.08 -24.79
CA LEU A 68 -7.22 -38.53 -23.66
C LEU A 68 -6.83 -37.36 -22.75
N SER A 69 -6.37 -36.24 -23.30
CA SER A 69 -6.08 -35.02 -22.52
C SER A 69 -7.32 -34.50 -21.81
N LEU A 70 -8.49 -34.51 -22.46
CA LEU A 70 -9.74 -34.08 -21.84
C LEU A 70 -10.13 -35.01 -20.69
N CYS A 71 -10.05 -36.33 -20.88
CA CYS A 71 -10.38 -37.32 -19.86
C CYS A 71 -9.43 -37.23 -18.66
N LEU A 72 -8.12 -37.10 -18.91
CA LEU A 72 -7.12 -36.94 -17.85
C LEU A 72 -7.33 -35.61 -17.09
N GLY A 73 -7.57 -34.51 -17.80
CA GLY A 73 -7.86 -33.20 -17.21
C GLY A 73 -9.13 -33.22 -16.36
N SER A 74 -10.23 -33.80 -16.87
CA SER A 74 -11.48 -33.93 -16.12
C SER A 74 -11.33 -34.87 -14.91
N GLY A 75 -10.57 -35.96 -15.03
CA GLY A 75 -10.27 -36.87 -13.92
C GLY A 75 -9.50 -36.18 -12.78
N MET A 76 -8.54 -35.31 -13.12
CA MET A 76 -7.78 -34.53 -12.12
C MET A 76 -8.64 -33.50 -11.38
N VAL A 77 -9.59 -32.86 -12.07
CA VAL A 77 -10.51 -31.87 -11.48
C VAL A 77 -11.52 -32.55 -10.55
N ILE A 78 -12.11 -33.67 -10.97
CA ILE A 78 -13.15 -34.37 -10.20
C ILE A 78 -12.54 -35.18 -9.04
N GLY A 79 -11.33 -35.73 -9.22
CA GLY A 79 -10.68 -36.59 -8.23
C GLY A 79 -10.02 -35.88 -7.05
N GLY A 80 -10.12 -34.55 -6.94
CA GLY A 80 -9.50 -33.76 -5.85
C GLY A 80 -7.96 -33.68 -5.89
N GLN A 81 -7.32 -34.38 -6.83
CA GLN A 81 -5.86 -34.42 -7.00
C GLN A 81 -5.28 -33.03 -7.35
N TYR A 82 -6.08 -32.20 -8.02
CA TYR A 82 -5.75 -30.80 -8.31
C TYR A 82 -5.48 -29.98 -7.04
N GLN A 83 -6.20 -30.27 -5.93
CA GLN A 83 -5.99 -29.59 -4.66
C GLN A 83 -4.67 -30.05 -4.01
N SER A 84 -4.42 -31.36 -3.95
CA SER A 84 -3.19 -31.92 -3.36
C SER A 84 -1.90 -31.50 -4.09
N ILE A 85 -1.97 -31.32 -5.41
CA ILE A 85 -0.83 -30.86 -6.22
C ILE A 85 -0.55 -29.36 -5.96
N GLN A 86 -1.60 -28.54 -5.83
CA GLN A 86 -1.45 -27.13 -5.49
C GLN A 86 -0.80 -26.95 -4.11
N ASP A 87 -1.24 -27.72 -3.12
CA ASP A 87 -0.69 -27.62 -1.75
C ASP A 87 0.80 -28.04 -1.71
N SER A 88 1.15 -29.10 -2.46
CA SER A 88 2.52 -29.65 -2.44
C SER A 88 3.50 -28.86 -3.31
N TYR A 89 3.10 -28.43 -4.50
CA TYR A 89 4.03 -27.90 -5.52
C TYR A 89 3.69 -26.49 -6.02
N GLY A 90 2.56 -25.92 -5.61
CA GLY A 90 2.04 -24.66 -6.12
C GLY A 90 1.25 -24.83 -7.43
N PRO A 91 0.74 -23.72 -8.00
CA PRO A 91 -0.04 -23.74 -9.24
C PRO A 91 0.76 -24.35 -10.41
N PRO A 92 0.13 -25.11 -11.33
CA PRO A 92 0.83 -25.75 -12.45
C PRO A 92 1.65 -24.78 -13.33
N ARG A 93 1.19 -23.53 -13.44
CA ARG A 93 1.90 -22.45 -14.15
C ARG A 93 3.27 -22.13 -13.54
N ASP A 94 3.39 -22.16 -12.21
CA ASP A 94 4.62 -21.88 -11.49
C ASP A 94 5.62 -23.03 -11.62
N ILE A 95 5.13 -24.26 -11.76
CA ILE A 95 5.98 -25.42 -12.09
C ILE A 95 6.59 -25.24 -13.49
N VAL A 96 5.78 -24.89 -14.49
CA VAL A 96 6.26 -24.66 -15.86
C VAL A 96 7.25 -23.50 -15.92
N ALA A 97 6.98 -22.38 -15.25
CA ALA A 97 7.91 -21.25 -15.21
C ALA A 97 9.26 -21.63 -14.60
N ARG A 98 9.28 -22.39 -13.50
CA ARG A 98 10.53 -22.90 -12.90
C ARG A 98 11.32 -23.80 -13.84
N ILE A 99 10.65 -24.72 -14.55
CA ILE A 99 11.31 -25.59 -15.55
C ILE A 99 11.95 -24.77 -16.68
N LEU A 100 11.36 -23.62 -17.02
CA LEU A 100 11.86 -22.70 -18.03
C LEU A 100 12.95 -21.73 -17.51
N GLY A 101 13.41 -21.88 -16.25
CA GLY A 101 14.42 -21.02 -15.65
C GLY A 101 13.90 -19.64 -15.20
N LEU A 102 12.59 -19.50 -15.01
CA LEU A 102 11.93 -18.29 -14.50
C LEU A 102 11.47 -18.48 -13.04
N GLY A 103 12.11 -19.41 -12.34
CA GLY A 103 11.93 -19.61 -10.90
C GLY A 103 12.51 -18.44 -10.12
N LEU A 104 12.09 -18.30 -8.86
CA LEU A 104 12.74 -17.39 -7.94
C LEU A 104 14.02 -18.06 -7.39
N ASP A 105 15.18 -17.58 -7.82
CA ASP A 105 16.49 -18.09 -7.43
C ASP A 105 17.10 -17.29 -6.28
N ARG A 106 16.85 -15.97 -6.25
CA ARG A 106 17.45 -15.05 -5.27
C ARG A 106 16.47 -13.97 -4.85
N VAL A 107 16.47 -13.67 -3.55
CA VAL A 107 15.84 -12.47 -3.01
C VAL A 107 16.93 -11.61 -2.38
N THR A 108 16.99 -10.35 -2.76
CA THR A 108 17.92 -9.37 -2.20
C THR A 108 17.11 -8.36 -1.41
N ILE A 109 17.27 -8.33 -0.08
CA ILE A 109 16.59 -7.38 0.79
C ILE A 109 17.59 -6.33 1.28
N SER A 110 17.19 -5.07 1.24
CA SER A 110 18.00 -3.92 1.67
C SER A 110 17.19 -2.98 2.56
N GLY A 111 17.86 -2.36 3.53
CA GLY A 111 17.24 -1.43 4.49
C GLY A 111 16.73 -2.06 5.79
N LEU A 112 17.10 -3.31 6.08
CA LEU A 112 16.81 -3.98 7.36
C LEU A 112 17.58 -3.31 8.51
N SER A 113 16.87 -3.06 9.60
CA SER A 113 17.40 -2.51 10.85
C SER A 113 17.03 -3.40 12.04
N GLY A 114 15.72 -3.64 12.22
CA GLY A 114 15.18 -4.45 13.31
C GLY A 114 14.36 -5.66 12.86
N ILE A 115 13.82 -5.64 11.63
CA ILE A 115 13.00 -6.74 11.10
C ILE A 115 13.92 -7.86 10.59
N SER A 116 13.52 -9.13 10.78
CA SER A 116 14.25 -10.27 10.22
C SER A 116 13.94 -10.46 8.73
N GLU A 117 14.92 -10.94 7.96
CA GLU A 117 14.73 -11.28 6.54
C GLU A 117 13.56 -12.26 6.34
N GLN A 118 13.42 -13.25 7.22
CA GLN A 118 12.34 -14.24 7.17
C GLN A 118 10.97 -13.58 7.34
N GLU A 119 10.84 -12.62 8.26
CA GLU A 119 9.60 -11.90 8.49
C GLU A 119 9.19 -11.06 7.27
N VAL A 120 10.17 -10.44 6.58
CA VAL A 120 9.93 -9.73 5.32
C VAL A 120 9.48 -10.70 4.21
N LEU A 121 10.11 -11.86 4.08
CA LEU A 121 9.73 -12.86 3.07
C LEU A 121 8.31 -13.37 3.30
N VAL A 122 7.96 -13.67 4.57
CA VAL A 122 6.62 -14.10 4.96
C VAL A 122 5.59 -12.99 4.70
N ALA A 123 5.90 -11.76 5.10
CA ALA A 123 5.02 -10.61 4.87
C ALA A 123 4.82 -10.29 3.38
N ALA A 124 5.85 -10.52 2.55
CA ALA A 124 5.77 -10.35 1.09
C ALA A 124 5.10 -11.54 0.37
N GLY A 125 4.75 -12.62 1.09
CA GLY A 125 4.18 -13.83 0.50
C GLY A 125 5.15 -14.58 -0.41
N ILE A 126 6.45 -14.46 -0.16
CA ILE A 126 7.50 -15.11 -0.95
C ILE A 126 7.82 -16.47 -0.33
N ASP A 127 7.58 -17.54 -1.09
CA ASP A 127 7.95 -18.91 -0.75
C ASP A 127 8.82 -19.50 -1.87
N SER A 128 9.52 -20.58 -1.55
CA SER A 128 10.27 -21.48 -2.45
C SER A 128 9.48 -21.97 -3.68
N LYS A 129 8.14 -21.86 -3.65
CA LYS A 129 7.23 -22.27 -4.73
C LYS A 129 6.86 -21.15 -5.69
N THR A 130 7.23 -19.90 -5.39
CA THR A 130 6.87 -18.72 -6.16
C THR A 130 7.70 -18.61 -7.44
N SER A 131 7.07 -18.23 -8.56
CA SER A 131 7.77 -17.91 -9.81
C SER A 131 7.72 -16.43 -10.14
N LEU A 132 8.81 -15.89 -10.66
CA LEU A 132 8.95 -14.45 -10.93
C LEU A 132 7.88 -13.86 -11.88
N PRO A 133 7.46 -14.55 -12.97
CA PRO A 133 6.44 -14.03 -13.87
C PRO A 133 5.08 -13.84 -13.22
N PHE A 134 4.70 -14.74 -12.30
CA PHE A 134 3.38 -14.79 -11.68
C PHE A 134 3.32 -14.14 -10.30
N PHE A 135 4.47 -13.80 -9.72
CA PHE A 135 4.56 -13.03 -8.49
C PHE A 135 3.91 -11.64 -8.67
N ASP A 136 3.10 -11.19 -7.73
CA ASP A 136 2.54 -9.83 -7.78
C ASP A 136 3.37 -8.91 -6.89
N ALA A 137 4.21 -8.08 -7.52
CA ALA A 137 5.09 -7.16 -6.80
C ALA A 137 4.32 -6.01 -6.14
N ASP A 138 3.18 -5.59 -6.71
CA ASP A 138 2.36 -4.52 -6.15
C ASP A 138 1.59 -5.02 -4.93
N ALA A 139 1.05 -6.24 -5.00
CA ALA A 139 0.42 -6.87 -3.85
C ALA A 139 1.43 -7.12 -2.71
N ALA A 140 2.63 -7.62 -3.02
CA ALA A 140 3.69 -7.81 -2.04
C ALA A 140 4.12 -6.49 -1.39
N ARG A 141 4.24 -5.41 -2.18
CA ARG A 141 4.52 -4.06 -1.66
C ARG A 141 3.45 -3.61 -0.66
N GLN A 142 2.16 -3.77 -1.00
CA GLN A 142 1.06 -3.38 -0.12
C GLN A 142 1.03 -4.21 1.17
N GLN A 143 1.34 -5.51 1.10
CA GLN A 143 1.41 -6.37 2.29
C GLN A 143 2.58 -5.99 3.20
N LEU A 144 3.74 -5.65 2.62
CA LEU A 144 4.87 -5.12 3.38
C LEU A 144 4.53 -3.78 4.05
N GLU A 145 3.93 -2.84 3.32
CA GLU A 145 3.52 -1.53 3.85
C GLU A 145 2.39 -1.64 4.91
N ALA A 146 1.64 -2.75 4.93
CA ALA A 146 0.67 -3.03 5.98
C ALA A 146 1.32 -3.37 7.33
N ASN A 147 2.61 -3.74 7.35
CA ASN A 147 3.35 -3.92 8.59
C ASN A 147 3.61 -2.55 9.26
N PRO A 148 3.19 -2.33 10.52
CA PRO A 148 3.40 -1.08 11.23
C PRO A 148 4.86 -0.62 11.31
N LEU A 149 5.82 -1.55 11.29
CA LEU A 149 7.25 -1.25 11.31
C LEU A 149 7.79 -0.75 9.97
N ILE A 150 7.10 -0.98 8.85
CA ILE A 150 7.59 -0.65 7.50
C ILE A 150 6.96 0.66 7.04
N ARG A 151 7.79 1.70 6.87
CA ARG A 151 7.36 3.01 6.37
C ARG A 151 7.04 2.96 4.88
N GLU A 152 7.95 2.37 4.12
CA GLU A 152 7.89 2.32 2.66
C GLU A 152 8.56 1.02 2.19
N ALA A 153 7.98 0.39 1.18
CA ALA A 153 8.56 -0.78 0.53
C ALA A 153 8.61 -0.58 -0.99
N ALA A 154 9.68 -1.03 -1.62
CA ALA A 154 9.83 -1.06 -3.05
C ALA A 154 10.23 -2.48 -3.47
N VAL A 155 9.35 -3.12 -4.25
CA VAL A 155 9.54 -4.50 -4.72
C VAL A 155 9.77 -4.46 -6.22
N ARG A 156 10.91 -5.01 -6.67
CA ARG A 156 11.30 -5.03 -8.08
C ARG A 156 11.59 -6.46 -8.51
N LYS A 157 11.11 -6.80 -9.71
CA LYS A 157 11.45 -8.07 -10.39
C LYS A 157 12.66 -7.86 -11.28
N LEU A 158 13.70 -8.65 -11.06
CA LEU A 158 14.92 -8.67 -11.85
C LEU A 158 14.99 -10.02 -12.57
N TYR A 159 14.73 -10.00 -13.88
CA TYR A 159 14.78 -11.23 -14.68
C TYR A 159 16.23 -11.74 -14.82
N PRO A 160 16.43 -13.07 -14.87
CA PRO A 160 15.40 -14.11 -15.03
C PRO A 160 14.73 -14.62 -13.74
N GLY A 161 15.31 -14.42 -12.56
CA GLY A 161 14.89 -15.12 -11.33
C GLY A 161 15.19 -14.41 -10.01
N GLU A 162 15.34 -13.09 -9.99
CA GLU A 162 15.68 -12.33 -8.79
C GLU A 162 14.57 -11.35 -8.38
N ILE A 163 14.32 -11.21 -7.08
CA ILE A 163 13.48 -10.14 -6.52
C ILE A 163 14.33 -9.25 -5.63
N ALA A 164 14.32 -7.95 -5.92
CA ALA A 164 14.94 -6.94 -5.07
C ALA A 164 13.87 -6.23 -4.24
N ILE A 165 14.01 -6.28 -2.92
CA ILE A 165 13.16 -5.60 -1.95
C ILE A 165 14.01 -4.52 -1.28
N ALA A 166 13.61 -3.27 -1.42
CA ALA A 166 14.15 -2.16 -0.65
C ALA A 166 13.08 -1.68 0.31
N LEU A 167 13.38 -1.65 1.61
CA LEU A 167 12.45 -1.22 2.64
C LEU A 167 13.05 -0.09 3.47
N THR A 168 12.17 0.77 3.98
CA THR A 168 12.52 1.79 4.97
C THR A 168 11.74 1.48 6.24
N GLU A 169 12.42 1.11 7.30
CA GLU A 169 11.79 0.86 8.60
C GLU A 169 11.42 2.18 9.30
N ARG A 170 10.37 2.13 10.13
CA ARG A 170 9.98 3.20 11.03
C ARG A 170 10.83 3.14 12.29
N GLU A 171 11.45 4.26 12.63
CA GLU A 171 12.17 4.40 13.89
C GLU A 171 11.22 4.87 15.00
N PRO A 172 11.33 4.31 16.21
CA PRO A 172 10.63 4.80 17.40
C PRO A 172 10.98 6.27 17.66
N TYR A 173 9.95 7.13 17.68
CA TYR A 173 10.12 8.58 17.73
C TYR A 173 9.62 9.19 19.05
N ALA A 174 8.45 8.75 19.52
CA ALA A 174 7.84 9.25 20.74
C ALA A 174 6.87 8.21 21.34
N LEU A 175 6.43 8.45 22.57
CA LEU A 175 5.37 7.70 23.22
C LEU A 175 4.08 8.47 23.13
N TRP A 176 3.02 7.84 22.66
CA TRP A 176 1.71 8.44 22.57
C TRP A 176 0.76 7.84 23.59
N GLN A 177 0.26 8.69 24.49
CA GLN A 177 -0.75 8.30 25.46
C GLN A 177 -2.14 8.77 25.02
N VAL A 178 -3.04 7.81 24.86
CA VAL A 178 -4.44 8.06 24.53
C VAL A 178 -5.33 7.11 25.31
N LYS A 179 -6.39 7.64 25.95
CA LYS A 179 -7.35 6.85 26.75
C LYS A 179 -6.71 5.94 27.83
N GLY A 180 -5.54 6.32 28.35
CA GLY A 180 -4.83 5.57 29.39
C GLY A 180 -3.90 4.49 28.86
N GLU A 181 -3.85 4.24 27.55
CA GLU A 181 -2.89 3.33 26.91
C GLU A 181 -1.70 4.11 26.34
N LEU A 182 -0.52 3.48 26.32
CA LEU A 182 0.68 4.01 25.69
C LEU A 182 1.01 3.23 24.43
N PHE A 183 1.36 3.96 23.38
CA PHE A 183 1.79 3.42 22.09
C PHE A 183 3.13 4.03 21.70
N VAL A 184 3.99 3.24 21.08
CA VAL A 184 5.19 3.73 20.43
C VAL A 184 4.81 4.23 19.05
N ILE A 185 5.18 5.47 18.72
CA ILE A 185 4.87 6.08 17.43
C ILE A 185 6.14 6.46 16.69
N ALA A 186 6.04 6.48 15.38
CA ALA A 186 7.07 6.96 14.47
C ALA A 186 6.94 8.46 14.20
N ALA A 187 7.92 9.03 13.49
CA ALA A 187 7.96 10.45 13.16
C ALA A 187 6.82 10.91 12.23
N ASP A 188 6.22 9.99 11.46
CA ASP A 188 5.04 10.22 10.62
C ASP A 188 3.71 10.12 11.41
N GLY A 189 3.78 9.80 12.71
CA GLY A 189 2.62 9.63 13.59
C GLY A 189 1.98 8.25 13.52
N ALA A 190 2.51 7.32 12.72
CA ALA A 190 2.05 5.94 12.68
C ALA A 190 2.37 5.24 14.01
N VAL A 191 1.44 4.40 14.46
CA VAL A 191 1.64 3.54 15.64
C VAL A 191 2.47 2.34 15.21
N ILE A 192 3.62 2.16 15.87
CA ILE A 192 4.52 1.03 15.64
C ILE A 192 4.08 -0.17 16.48
N ASP A 193 3.96 0.05 17.79
CA ASP A 193 3.67 -1.01 18.76
C ASP A 193 2.94 -0.43 19.98
N LYS A 194 2.31 -1.29 20.77
CA LYS A 194 1.80 -0.93 22.09
C LYS A 194 2.95 -1.01 23.10
N MET A 195 3.04 -0.02 23.98
CA MET A 195 4.06 -0.02 25.02
C MET A 195 3.65 -0.98 26.14
N ASP A 196 4.11 -2.22 26.03
CA ASP A 196 3.91 -3.25 27.06
C ASP A 196 5.19 -3.53 27.87
N ASP A 197 6.36 -3.10 27.36
CA ASP A 197 7.67 -3.29 27.98
C ASP A 197 8.40 -1.95 28.22
N GLY A 198 9.42 -1.94 29.07
CA GLY A 198 10.15 -0.71 29.40
C GLY A 198 11.16 -0.25 28.34
N ARG A 199 11.25 -0.90 27.17
CA ARG A 199 12.39 -0.70 26.23
C ARG A 199 12.45 0.72 25.68
N PHE A 200 11.31 1.37 25.49
CA PHE A 200 11.21 2.70 24.90
C PHE A 200 10.87 3.79 25.92
N ALA A 201 11.02 3.52 27.22
CA ALA A 201 10.68 4.46 28.29
C ALA A 201 11.50 5.77 28.27
N TYR A 202 12.62 5.80 27.54
CA TYR A 202 13.44 6.99 27.34
C TYR A 202 12.87 7.97 26.31
N LEU A 203 11.88 7.56 25.52
CA LEU A 203 11.31 8.39 24.47
C LEU A 203 10.41 9.50 25.05
N PRO A 204 10.33 10.68 24.40
CA PRO A 204 9.46 11.75 24.85
C PRO A 204 7.97 11.35 24.82
N LEU A 205 7.23 11.72 25.85
CA LEU A 205 5.79 11.42 25.97
C LEU A 205 4.93 12.54 25.37
N VAL A 206 3.98 12.18 24.52
CA VAL A 206 2.92 13.04 23.98
C VAL A 206 1.54 12.52 24.38
N VAL A 207 0.65 13.40 24.82
CA VAL A 207 -0.66 13.02 25.39
C VAL A 207 -1.78 13.74 24.65
N GLY A 208 -2.82 13.00 24.24
CA GLY A 208 -4.05 13.54 23.66
C GLY A 208 -4.47 12.87 22.34
N PRO A 209 -5.73 13.01 21.90
CA PRO A 209 -6.32 12.19 20.85
C PRO A 209 -5.73 12.34 19.43
N ASN A 210 -4.93 13.38 19.16
CA ASN A 210 -4.21 13.58 17.87
C ASN A 210 -2.73 13.93 18.10
N ALA A 211 -2.21 13.67 19.30
CA ALA A 211 -0.86 14.06 19.68
C ALA A 211 0.21 13.28 18.90
N ASN A 212 -0.12 12.11 18.36
CA ASN A 212 0.76 11.31 17.51
C ASN A 212 1.11 11.98 16.19
N ILE A 213 0.11 12.52 15.49
CA ILE A 213 0.30 13.16 14.17
C ILE A 213 1.12 14.45 14.32
N ARG A 214 0.97 15.14 15.46
CA ARG A 214 1.63 16.41 15.76
C ARG A 214 2.87 16.26 16.66
N ALA A 215 3.35 15.03 16.89
CA ALA A 215 4.47 14.77 17.77
C ALA A 215 5.74 15.51 17.33
N SER A 216 5.92 15.72 16.02
CA SER A 216 7.04 16.48 15.45
C SER A 216 7.07 17.94 15.92
N GLU A 217 5.92 18.57 16.12
CA GLU A 217 5.83 19.94 16.67
C GLU A 217 6.31 19.96 18.12
N TYR A 218 5.89 19.00 18.94
CA TYR A 218 6.34 18.90 20.32
C TYR A 218 7.84 18.64 20.42
N LEU A 219 8.39 17.77 19.58
CA LEU A 219 9.84 17.52 19.57
C LEU A 219 10.62 18.74 19.07
N ALA A 220 10.08 19.52 18.14
CA ALA A 220 10.67 20.81 17.75
C ALA A 220 10.69 21.80 18.92
N LEU A 221 9.59 21.91 19.69
CA LEU A 221 9.54 22.71 20.91
C LEU A 221 10.53 22.24 21.96
N ARG A 222 10.67 20.91 22.13
CA ARG A 222 11.64 20.33 23.05
C ARG A 222 13.07 20.62 22.62
N LYS A 223 13.37 20.59 21.31
CA LYS A 223 14.67 21.00 20.76
C LYS A 223 14.95 22.48 21.03
N GLU A 224 13.95 23.34 20.87
CA GLU A 224 14.05 24.78 21.15
C GLU A 224 14.31 25.08 22.63
N ALA A 225 13.87 24.20 23.53
CA ALA A 225 14.11 24.30 24.96
C ALA A 225 15.59 24.06 25.35
N GLY A 226 16.41 23.50 24.45
CA GLY A 226 17.83 23.27 24.68
C GLY A 226 18.08 22.42 25.95
N PRO A 227 18.91 22.89 26.91
CA PRO A 227 19.17 22.17 28.16
C PRO A 227 17.91 21.87 28.99
N LEU A 228 16.86 22.68 28.86
CA LEU A 228 15.61 22.48 29.59
C LEU A 228 14.83 21.25 29.09
N ALA A 229 15.17 20.71 27.91
CA ALA A 229 14.52 19.54 27.31
C ALA A 229 14.53 18.30 28.21
N GLU A 230 15.58 18.12 29.01
CA GLU A 230 15.74 16.99 29.94
C GLU A 230 14.70 17.01 31.06
N HIS A 231 14.27 18.22 31.45
CA HIS A 231 13.26 18.41 32.49
C HIS A 231 11.83 18.35 31.95
N ILE A 232 11.63 18.39 30.63
CA ILE A 232 10.30 18.26 30.01
C ILE A 232 9.95 16.77 29.91
N ARG A 233 9.03 16.31 30.77
CA ARG A 233 8.58 14.92 30.79
C ARG A 233 7.55 14.61 29.70
N ALA A 234 6.59 15.51 29.49
CA ALA A 234 5.50 15.25 28.56
C ALA A 234 4.96 16.51 27.89
N GLY A 235 4.46 16.35 26.67
CA GLY A 235 3.67 17.34 25.95
C GLY A 235 2.21 16.89 25.86
N THR A 236 1.28 17.69 26.40
CA THR A 236 -0.15 17.45 26.27
C THR A 236 -0.75 18.35 25.19
N LEU A 237 -1.34 17.74 24.18
CA LEU A 237 -2.07 18.45 23.13
C LEU A 237 -3.50 18.73 23.62
N VAL A 238 -3.78 19.99 23.91
CA VAL A 238 -5.07 20.44 24.44
C VAL A 238 -5.96 20.91 23.29
N SER A 239 -7.11 20.26 23.15
CA SER A 239 -8.13 20.58 22.14
C SER A 239 -7.59 20.64 20.72
N ASP A 240 -6.58 19.81 20.41
CA ASP A 240 -5.96 19.71 19.08
C ASP A 240 -5.41 21.03 18.52
N ARG A 241 -5.02 21.97 19.39
CA ARG A 241 -4.55 23.30 18.95
C ARG A 241 -3.29 23.75 19.65
N ARG A 242 -3.24 23.59 20.97
CA ARG A 242 -2.15 24.12 21.80
C ARG A 242 -1.45 23.02 22.58
N TRP A 243 -0.15 23.18 22.72
CA TRP A 243 0.66 22.32 23.57
C TRP A 243 0.70 22.86 25.00
N SER A 244 0.73 21.95 25.96
CA SER A 244 1.10 22.24 27.35
C SER A 244 2.20 21.29 27.75
N LEU A 245 3.25 21.80 28.39
CA LEU A 245 4.41 21.01 28.78
C LEU A 245 4.29 20.65 30.26
N LYS A 246 4.55 19.39 30.59
CA LYS A 246 4.68 18.87 31.95
C LYS A 246 6.17 18.76 32.28
N LEU A 247 6.62 19.44 33.33
CA LEU A 247 7.99 19.33 33.80
C LEU A 247 8.16 18.21 34.85
N ASP A 248 9.41 17.86 35.13
CA ASP A 248 9.83 16.85 36.11
C ASP A 248 9.51 17.23 37.56
N ASN A 249 9.60 18.52 37.91
CA ASN A 249 9.16 19.07 39.19
C ASN A 249 7.63 19.15 39.34
N GLY A 250 6.88 18.75 38.31
CA GLY A 250 5.40 18.74 38.32
C GLY A 250 4.76 20.03 37.82
N MET A 251 5.55 21.07 37.51
CA MET A 251 5.05 22.35 36.99
C MET A 251 4.42 22.18 35.60
N ASP A 252 3.26 22.80 35.41
CA ASP A 252 2.54 22.84 34.14
C ASP A 252 2.80 24.15 33.40
N VAL A 253 3.36 24.06 32.19
CA VAL A 253 3.59 25.21 31.32
C VAL A 253 2.56 25.21 30.18
N ARG A 254 1.72 26.23 30.12
CA ARG A 254 0.69 26.37 29.08
C ARG A 254 1.21 27.28 27.98
N LEU A 255 1.37 26.72 26.78
CA LEU A 255 1.85 27.47 25.62
C LEU A 255 0.68 28.14 24.87
N PRO A 256 0.96 29.26 24.17
CA PRO A 256 0.03 29.83 23.22
C PRO A 256 -0.16 28.92 22.00
N GLU A 257 -1.25 29.14 21.25
CA GLU A 257 -1.50 28.47 19.97
C GLU A 257 -0.59 29.02 18.87
N THR A 258 -0.33 30.34 18.89
CA THR A 258 0.51 31.03 17.92
C THR A 258 1.92 31.22 18.44
N LYS A 259 2.93 30.85 17.64
CA LYS A 259 4.37 30.99 17.95
C LYS A 259 4.77 30.41 19.32
N PRO A 260 4.45 29.12 19.59
CA PRO A 260 4.82 28.48 20.85
C PRO A 260 6.34 28.46 21.10
N GLU A 261 7.17 28.54 20.05
CA GLU A 261 8.64 28.57 20.13
C GLU A 261 9.14 29.78 20.93
N VAL A 262 8.52 30.95 20.72
CA VAL A 262 8.86 32.19 21.45
C VAL A 262 8.52 32.06 22.94
N ALA A 263 7.44 31.35 23.28
CA ALA A 263 7.09 31.08 24.68
C ALA A 263 8.09 30.13 25.34
N VAL A 264 8.58 29.12 24.62
CA VAL A 264 9.63 28.21 25.09
C VAL A 264 10.94 28.96 25.32
N GLN A 265 11.38 29.81 24.39
CA GLN A 265 12.59 30.64 24.57
C GLN A 265 12.49 31.56 25.81
N ARG A 266 11.30 32.10 26.08
CA ARG A 266 11.05 32.88 27.31
C ARG A 266 11.10 32.02 28.55
N LEU A 267 10.56 30.80 28.51
CA LEU A 267 10.66 29.84 29.61
C LEU A 267 12.13 29.53 29.93
N VAL A 268 12.93 29.27 28.90
CA VAL A 268 14.39 29.05 29.04
C VAL A 268 15.04 30.27 29.68
N SER A 269 14.73 31.48 29.21
CA SER A 269 15.28 32.73 29.78
C SER A 269 14.91 32.91 31.26
N LEU A 270 13.66 32.58 31.65
CA LEU A 270 13.22 32.61 33.04
C LEU A 270 13.92 31.56 33.89
N GLN A 271 14.17 30.37 33.34
CA GLN A 271 14.92 29.35 34.07
C GLN A 271 16.39 29.76 34.26
N THR A 272 17.05 30.28 33.23
CA THR A 272 18.45 30.70 33.32
C THR A 272 18.66 31.89 34.26
N ASN A 273 17.80 32.92 34.19
CA ASN A 273 17.98 34.15 34.96
C ASN A 273 17.40 34.06 36.38
N ASP A 274 16.21 33.46 36.51
CA ASP A 274 15.42 33.51 37.74
C ASP A 274 15.28 32.15 38.44
N ARG A 275 15.82 31.07 37.85
CA ARG A 275 15.66 29.68 38.33
C ARG A 275 14.22 29.37 38.71
N ILE A 276 13.29 29.62 37.78
CA ILE A 276 11.85 29.54 38.03
C ILE A 276 11.39 28.15 38.49
N MET A 277 12.08 27.08 38.09
CA MET A 277 11.78 25.71 38.52
C MET A 277 12.13 25.42 39.97
N ASP A 278 13.04 26.19 40.57
CA ASP A 278 13.47 26.04 41.96
C ASP A 278 12.51 26.76 42.93
N LYS A 279 11.55 27.50 42.38
CA LYS A 279 10.53 28.24 43.13
C LYS A 279 9.25 27.43 43.22
N ASP A 280 8.45 27.71 44.25
CA ASP A 280 7.15 27.07 44.48
C ASP A 280 6.06 27.59 43.51
N VAL A 281 6.28 27.36 42.22
CA VAL A 281 5.38 27.72 41.11
C VAL A 281 4.74 26.45 40.57
N LEU A 282 3.42 26.38 40.64
CA LEU A 282 2.63 25.23 40.18
C LEU A 282 2.39 25.27 38.67
N SER A 283 2.16 26.46 38.10
CA SER A 283 1.91 26.58 36.67
C SER A 283 2.34 27.93 36.11
N LEU A 284 2.84 27.93 34.89
CA LEU A 284 3.15 29.11 34.10
C LEU A 284 2.24 29.17 32.87
N ASP A 285 1.51 30.27 32.70
CA ASP A 285 0.65 30.51 31.55
C ASP A 285 1.26 31.57 30.63
N PHE A 286 1.56 31.16 29.39
CA PHE A 286 2.13 31.99 28.32
C PHE A 286 1.13 32.31 27.20
N ARG A 287 -0.17 32.01 27.40
CA ARG A 287 -1.19 32.21 26.36
C ARG A 287 -1.36 33.67 25.94
N GLU A 288 -1.13 34.59 26.87
CA GLU A 288 -1.21 36.04 26.62
C GLU A 288 0.13 36.57 26.11
N PRO A 289 0.20 37.14 24.89
CA PRO A 289 1.44 37.67 24.35
C PRO A 289 2.04 38.76 25.25
N GLY A 290 3.27 38.52 25.71
CA GLY A 290 4.02 39.50 26.51
C GLY A 290 3.71 39.49 28.00
N ARG A 291 2.80 38.62 28.46
CA ARG A 291 2.51 38.42 29.88
C ARG A 291 2.78 36.97 30.26
N VAL A 292 3.31 36.78 31.46
CA VAL A 292 3.49 35.45 32.06
C VAL A 292 2.71 35.44 33.35
N ILE A 293 1.73 34.52 33.46
CA ILE A 293 0.93 34.36 34.66
C ILE A 293 1.45 33.15 35.42
N ALA A 294 2.03 33.38 36.58
CA ALA A 294 2.49 32.32 37.47
C ALA A 294 1.42 32.03 38.54
N ARG A 295 1.06 30.76 38.69
CA ARG A 295 0.28 30.28 39.84
C ARG A 295 1.25 29.72 40.87
N LEU A 296 1.26 30.32 42.05
CA LEU A 296 2.09 29.90 43.17
C LEU A 296 1.40 28.80 43.98
N SER A 297 2.18 28.06 44.77
CA SER A 297 1.64 27.24 45.86
C SER A 297 0.93 28.12 46.90
N GLU A 298 0.04 27.54 47.71
CA GLU A 298 -0.68 28.28 48.75
C GLU A 298 0.28 28.94 49.75
N GLU A 299 1.35 28.23 50.14
CA GLU A 299 2.38 28.72 51.05
C GLU A 299 3.17 29.89 50.45
N ALA A 300 3.62 29.76 49.19
CA ALA A 300 4.33 30.84 48.51
C ALA A 300 3.42 32.04 48.20
N ALA A 301 2.13 31.80 47.95
CA ALA A 301 1.15 32.86 47.78
C ALA A 301 0.93 33.65 49.08
N ALA A 302 0.85 32.97 50.23
CA ALA A 302 0.73 33.62 51.54
C ALA A 302 1.98 34.47 51.87
N ALA A 303 3.18 33.91 51.69
CA ALA A 303 4.43 34.63 51.88
C ALA A 303 4.53 35.87 50.98
N ARG A 304 4.12 35.76 49.71
CA ARG A 304 4.08 36.89 48.76
C ARG A 304 3.09 37.96 49.19
N ALA A 305 1.91 37.57 49.66
CA ALA A 305 0.88 38.49 50.14
C ALA A 305 1.37 39.28 51.36
N ASP A 306 2.06 38.63 52.30
CA ASP A 306 2.59 39.28 53.49
C ASP A 306 3.74 40.25 53.18
N MET A 307 4.61 39.91 52.22
CA MET A 307 5.62 40.84 51.69
C MET A 307 5.00 42.06 50.99
N LEU A 308 3.89 41.90 50.27
CA LEU A 308 3.20 43.01 49.61
C LEU A 308 2.49 43.92 50.62
N LYS A 309 1.89 43.33 51.67
CA LYS A 309 1.32 44.07 52.80
C LYS A 309 2.40 44.87 53.55
N SER A 310 3.58 44.28 53.79
CA SER A 310 4.67 44.98 54.47
C SER A 310 5.23 46.13 53.61
N ARG A 311 5.40 45.93 52.30
CA ARG A 311 5.81 47.00 51.36
C ARG A 311 4.80 48.13 51.26
N SER A 312 3.51 47.83 51.18
CA SER A 312 2.46 48.87 51.10
C SER A 312 2.38 49.69 52.40
N LYS A 313 2.51 49.03 53.56
CA LYS A 313 2.63 49.72 54.86
C LYS A 313 3.87 50.62 54.92
N ALA A 314 5.02 50.14 54.45
CA ALA A 314 6.26 50.93 54.40
C ALA A 314 6.13 52.16 53.48
N ARG A 315 5.51 52.01 52.30
CA ARG A 315 5.24 53.12 51.38
C ARG A 315 4.31 54.17 51.97
N LYS A 316 3.27 53.75 52.69
CA LYS A 316 2.30 54.69 53.30
C LYS A 316 2.94 55.52 54.42
N LYS A 317 3.88 54.94 55.18
CA LYS A 317 4.60 55.61 56.27
C LYS A 317 5.70 56.57 55.79
N GLY A 318 6.20 56.41 54.56
CA GLY A 318 7.21 57.29 53.95
C GLY A 318 6.64 58.47 53.14
N GLY A 319 5.32 58.55 52.95
CA GLY A 319 4.65 59.65 52.24
C GLY A 319 4.01 60.70 53.15
N GLU A 320 4.15 60.57 54.47
CA GLU A 320 3.68 61.51 55.49
C GLU A 320 4.81 62.41 56.05
N ALA A 321 5.98 62.45 55.40
CA ALA A 321 7.12 63.28 55.77
C ALA A 321 7.31 64.45 54.80
#